data_AF-A0A7W5HPA7-F1
#
_entry.id   AF-A0A7W5HPA7-F1
#
_cell.length_a   1.000
_cell.length_b   1.000
_cell.length_c   1.000
_cell.angle_alpha   90.00
_cell.angle_beta   90.00
_cell.angle_gamma   90.00
#
_symmetry.space_group_name_H-M   'P 1'
#
loop_
_entity.id
_entity.type
_entity.pdbx_description
1 polymer ?
#
loop_
_entity_poly.entity_id
_entity_poly.type
_entity_poly.pdbx_seq_one_letter_code
_entity_poly.pdbx_strand_id
1 'polypeptide(L)'
;MDNQHKKITGYRDLSQSEIDGMNSIKALEADTGKLFKQISQIEGVDPRLLALAKTNLQQGFMWFVRSIAKPRLHHALPLSPEIVKAINEMDAGLGNAIDTAKAAGLPQGLIVALLHGQACSETARMVS
;
A
#
# COMPACT_ATOMS: atom_id res chain seq x y z
N MET A 1 1.07 -3.84 28.78
CA MET A 1 0.62 -5.16 28.31
C MET A 1 1.81 -5.82 27.64
N ASP A 2 2.68 -6.42 28.45
CA ASP A 2 4.02 -6.79 28.01
C ASP A 2 3.98 -8.03 27.10
N ASN A 3 4.66 -7.93 25.95
CA ASN A 3 5.04 -9.05 25.09
C ASN A 3 3.95 -9.73 24.24
N GLN A 4 2.87 -9.05 23.83
CA GLN A 4 1.92 -9.65 22.89
C GLN A 4 2.51 -9.87 21.48
N HIS A 5 3.55 -9.11 21.12
CA HIS A 5 4.32 -9.23 19.86
C HIS A 5 5.24 -10.46 19.83
N LYS A 6 5.57 -11.07 20.98
CA LYS A 6 6.43 -12.27 21.05
C LYS A 6 5.74 -13.58 20.68
N LYS A 7 4.40 -13.58 20.54
CA LYS A 7 3.60 -14.79 20.28
C LYS A 7 3.25 -15.02 18.80
N ILE A 8 3.66 -14.12 17.90
CA ILE A 8 3.34 -14.23 16.48
C ILE A 8 4.64 -14.44 15.69
N THR A 9 4.86 -15.67 15.25
CA THR A 9 5.96 -16.06 14.36
C THR A 9 5.93 -15.19 13.09
N GLY A 10 7.05 -14.56 12.75
CA GLY A 10 7.19 -13.75 11.53
C GLY A 10 7.27 -12.23 11.74
N TYR A 11 6.84 -11.70 12.89
CA TYR A 11 7.03 -10.28 13.22
C TYR A 11 8.42 -10.06 13.85
N ARG A 12 8.99 -8.88 13.59
CA ARG A 12 10.22 -8.41 14.26
C ARG A 12 9.84 -7.63 15.51
N ASP A 13 10.77 -7.52 16.46
CA ASP A 13 10.61 -6.58 17.56
C ASP A 13 10.64 -5.14 17.03
N LEU A 14 9.74 -4.31 17.56
CA LEU A 14 9.63 -2.90 17.24
C LEU A 14 10.24 -2.06 18.36
N SER A 15 10.93 -0.98 18.01
CA SER A 15 11.34 0.02 19.00
C SER A 15 10.11 0.75 19.55
N GLN A 16 10.27 1.42 20.71
CA GLN A 16 9.20 2.24 21.27
C GLN A 16 8.77 3.35 20.30
N SER A 17 9.72 3.98 19.59
CA SER A 17 9.40 4.99 18.57
C SER A 17 8.58 4.44 17.40
N GLU A 18 8.80 3.18 17.01
CA GLU A 18 8.00 2.50 15.98
C GLU A 18 6.59 2.17 16.47
N ILE A 19 6.46 1.75 17.73
CA ILE A 19 5.16 1.51 18.38
C ILE A 19 4.36 2.82 18.48
N ASP A 20 4.99 3.91 18.92
CA ASP A 20 4.36 5.22 19.03
C ASP A 20 3.89 5.71 17.66
N GLY A 21 4.73 5.57 16.64
CA GLY A 21 4.36 5.88 15.25
C GLY A 21 3.16 5.07 14.76
N MET A 22 3.13 3.75 15.04
CA MET A 22 1.98 2.92 14.70
C MET A 22 0.69 3.37 15.40
N ASN A 23 0.76 3.74 16.68
CA ASN A 23 -0.38 4.23 17.44
C ASN A 23 -0.89 5.56 16.88
N SER A 24 0.00 6.47 16.50
CA SER A 24 -0.38 7.73 15.83
C SER A 24 -1.10 7.49 14.49
N ILE A 25 -0.61 6.54 13.69
CA ILE A 25 -1.27 6.15 12.43
C ILE A 25 -2.67 5.58 12.71
N LYS A 26 -2.82 4.74 13.74
CA LYS A 26 -4.12 4.16 14.12
C LYS A 26 -5.11 5.18 14.64
N ALA A 27 -4.65 6.18 15.38
CA ALA A 27 -5.50 7.30 15.78
C ALA A 27 -6.03 8.07 14.57
N LEU A 28 -5.15 8.39 13.61
CA LEU A 28 -5.54 9.07 12.37
C LEU A 28 -6.50 8.23 11.50
N GLU A 29 -6.28 6.91 11.42
CA GLU A 29 -7.18 5.97 10.74
C GLU A 29 -8.59 6.01 11.35
N ALA A 30 -8.68 6.03 12.68
CA ALA A 30 -9.95 6.12 13.39
C ALA A 30 -10.67 7.46 13.13
N ASP A 31 -9.94 8.57 13.15
CA ASP A 31 -10.51 9.89 12.85
C ASP A 31 -10.95 10.02 11.39
N THR A 32 -10.19 9.43 10.46
CA THR A 32 -10.58 9.32 9.06
C THR A 32 -11.89 8.54 8.91
N GLY A 33 -12.06 7.45 9.67
CA GLY A 33 -13.31 6.69 9.71
C GLY A 33 -14.51 7.51 10.23
N LYS A 34 -14.30 8.39 11.21
CA LYS A 34 -15.35 9.32 11.68
C LYS A 34 -15.73 10.33 10.60
N LEU A 35 -14.74 10.93 9.94
CA LEU A 35 -14.96 11.86 8.84
C LEU A 35 -15.74 11.20 7.71
N PHE A 36 -15.38 9.96 7.35
CA PHE A 36 -16.08 9.21 6.32
C PHE A 36 -17.57 9.00 6.64
N LYS A 37 -17.89 8.69 7.91
CA LYS A 37 -19.28 8.60 8.37
C LYS A 37 -20.00 9.94 8.21
N GLN A 38 -19.38 11.04 8.64
CA GLN A 38 -19.97 12.38 8.51
C GLN A 38 -20.26 12.74 7.05
N ILE A 39 -19.30 12.56 6.13
CA ILE A 39 -19.48 12.86 4.70
C ILE A 39 -20.55 11.96 4.08
N SER A 40 -20.65 10.70 4.49
CA SER A 40 -21.68 9.78 3.96
C SER A 40 -23.12 10.19 4.29
N GLN A 41 -23.34 11.10 5.25
CA GLN A 41 -24.67 11.60 5.60
C GLN A 41 -25.04 12.90 4.88
N ILE A 42 -24.13 13.51 4.11
CA ILE A 42 -24.40 14.74 3.37
C ILE A 42 -25.23 14.40 2.12
N GLU A 43 -26.38 15.05 1.97
CA GLU A 43 -27.23 14.91 0.80
C GLU A 43 -26.51 15.36 -0.47
N GLY A 44 -26.61 14.58 -1.55
CA GLY A 44 -25.98 14.89 -2.84
C GLY A 44 -24.51 14.48 -2.98
N VAL A 45 -23.89 13.87 -1.95
CA VAL A 45 -22.54 13.29 -2.10
C VAL A 45 -22.56 12.10 -3.07
N ASP A 46 -21.62 12.10 -4.03
CA ASP A 46 -21.44 10.98 -4.95
C ASP A 46 -20.92 9.74 -4.19
N PRO A 47 -21.71 8.66 -4.08
CA PRO A 47 -21.34 7.48 -3.29
C PRO A 47 -20.19 6.69 -3.92
N ARG A 48 -20.01 6.77 -5.24
CA ARG A 48 -18.93 6.07 -5.97
C ARG A 48 -17.59 6.74 -5.69
N LEU A 49 -17.52 8.07 -5.80
CA LEU A 49 -16.29 8.80 -5.49
C LEU A 49 -15.91 8.66 -4.01
N LEU A 50 -16.90 8.69 -3.13
CA LEU A 50 -16.70 8.44 -1.70
C LEU A 50 -16.11 7.03 -1.47
N ALA A 51 -16.68 5.98 -2.08
CA ALA A 51 -16.17 4.61 -1.98
C ALA A 51 -14.73 4.44 -2.53
N LEU A 52 -14.39 5.13 -3.61
CA LEU A 52 -13.01 5.16 -4.14
C LEU A 52 -12.05 5.82 -3.15
N ALA A 53 -12.43 6.95 -2.55
CA ALA A 53 -11.63 7.60 -1.52
C ALA A 53 -11.40 6.66 -0.32
N LYS A 54 -12.43 5.93 0.11
CA LYS A 54 -12.32 4.92 1.19
C LYS A 54 -11.24 3.89 0.90
N THR A 55 -11.34 3.28 -0.28
CA THR A 55 -10.48 2.18 -0.69
C THR A 55 -9.03 2.63 -0.75
N ASN A 56 -8.77 3.79 -1.35
CA ASN A 56 -7.42 4.35 -1.45
C ASN A 56 -6.85 4.75 -0.08
N LEU A 57 -7.66 5.34 0.81
CA LEU A 57 -7.22 5.68 2.16
C LEU A 57 -6.93 4.43 3.00
N GLN A 58 -7.76 3.40 2.90
CA GLN A 58 -7.52 2.11 3.57
C GLN A 58 -6.23 1.45 3.09
N GLN A 59 -5.96 1.47 1.77
CA GLN A 59 -4.68 1.00 1.23
C GLN A 59 -3.50 1.85 1.72
N GLY A 60 -3.66 3.18 1.72
CA GLY A 60 -2.67 4.12 2.25
C GLY A 60 -2.31 3.85 3.71
N PHE A 61 -3.31 3.70 4.61
CA PHE A 61 -3.08 3.35 6.02
C PHE A 61 -2.42 1.98 6.17
N MET A 62 -2.83 1.01 5.36
CA MET A 62 -2.19 -0.29 5.34
C MET A 62 -0.70 -0.16 4.98
N TRP A 63 -0.34 0.57 3.92
CA TRP A 63 1.07 0.79 3.55
C TRP A 63 1.83 1.58 4.61
N PHE A 64 1.18 2.56 5.25
CA PHE A 64 1.79 3.38 6.29
C PHE A 64 2.13 2.54 7.53
N VAL A 65 1.22 1.66 7.96
CA VAL A 65 1.51 0.71 9.04
C VAL A 65 2.61 -0.27 8.62
N ARG A 66 2.58 -0.77 7.37
CA ARG A 66 3.57 -1.74 6.87
C ARG A 66 4.97 -1.13 6.70
N SER A 67 5.10 0.17 6.44
CA SER A 67 6.41 0.84 6.37
C SER A 67 7.14 0.83 7.72
N ILE A 68 6.39 0.88 8.83
CA ILE A 68 6.92 0.71 10.19
C ILE A 68 7.04 -0.77 10.56
N ALA A 69 5.94 -1.51 10.46
CA ALA A 69 5.89 -2.90 10.91
C ALA A 69 6.87 -3.80 10.14
N LYS A 70 7.23 -3.41 8.91
CA LYS A 70 8.07 -4.17 7.97
C LYS A 70 7.71 -5.66 8.04
N PRO A 71 6.41 -6.02 7.92
CA PRO A 71 6.01 -7.40 8.05
C PRO A 71 6.77 -8.18 7.00
N ARG A 72 7.51 -9.20 7.43
CA ARG A 72 8.24 -10.06 6.52
C ARG A 72 7.19 -10.69 5.60
N LEU A 73 7.12 -10.23 4.35
CA LEU A 73 6.21 -10.78 3.34
C LEU A 73 6.54 -12.25 3.02
N HIS A 74 7.67 -12.75 3.48
CA HIS A 74 8.16 -14.08 3.11
C HIS A 74 8.81 -14.76 4.31
N HIS A 75 8.33 -15.97 4.59
CA HIS A 75 9.05 -17.09 5.22
C HIS A 75 10.41 -17.43 4.56
N ALA A 76 10.82 -16.70 3.52
CA ALA A 76 12.10 -16.80 2.84
C ALA A 76 12.84 -15.47 2.96
N LEU A 77 13.48 -15.23 4.11
CA LEU A 77 14.49 -14.19 4.26
C LEU A 77 15.70 -14.76 5.00
N PRO A 78 16.93 -14.38 4.59
CA PRO A 78 17.23 -13.31 3.63
C PRO A 78 16.96 -13.69 2.16
N LEU A 79 16.48 -12.70 1.37
CA LEU A 79 16.27 -12.81 -0.07
C LEU A 79 17.66 -12.81 -0.70
N SER A 80 17.85 -13.60 -1.74
CA SER A 80 19.16 -13.66 -2.39
C SER A 80 19.48 -12.31 -3.03
N PRO A 81 20.77 -11.93 -3.12
CA PRO A 81 21.19 -10.71 -3.81
C PRO A 81 20.64 -10.59 -5.23
N GLU A 82 20.45 -11.72 -5.91
CA GLU A 82 19.91 -11.80 -7.27
C GLU A 82 18.43 -11.40 -7.30
N ILE A 83 17.62 -11.83 -6.33
CA ILE A 83 16.21 -11.43 -6.23
C ILE A 83 16.10 -9.94 -5.94
N VAL A 84 16.93 -9.42 -5.02
CA VAL A 84 16.96 -7.99 -4.71
C VAL A 84 17.34 -7.17 -5.94
N LYS A 85 18.35 -7.62 -6.69
CA LYS A 85 18.75 -7.00 -7.96
C LYS A 85 17.59 -6.99 -8.96
N ALA A 86 16.91 -8.12 -9.15
CA ALA A 86 15.78 -8.22 -10.08
C ALA A 86 14.63 -7.27 -9.73
N ILE A 87 14.31 -7.11 -8.44
CA ILE A 87 13.29 -6.16 -7.97
C ILE A 87 13.69 -4.72 -8.33
N ASN A 88 14.93 -4.33 -8.05
CA ASN A 88 15.40 -2.97 -8.33
C ASN A 88 15.46 -2.68 -9.83
N GLU A 89 15.87 -3.65 -10.64
CA GLU A 89 15.89 -3.52 -12.11
C GLU A 89 14.47 -3.41 -12.68
N MET A 90 13.51 -4.17 -12.14
CA MET A 90 12.10 -4.07 -12.53
C MET A 90 11.52 -2.69 -12.20
N ASP A 91 11.77 -2.17 -10.99
CA ASP A 91 11.29 -0.85 -10.56
C ASP A 91 11.86 0.27 -11.45
N ALA A 92 13.17 0.26 -11.68
CA ALA A 92 13.82 1.20 -12.58
C ALA A 92 13.28 1.11 -14.03
N GLY A 93 13.05 -0.11 -14.52
CA GLY A 93 12.48 -0.34 -15.85
C GLY A 93 11.07 0.24 -15.99
N LEU A 94 10.21 0.05 -14.98
CA LEU A 94 8.88 0.65 -14.95
C LEU A 94 8.93 2.17 -14.89
N GLY A 95 9.82 2.75 -14.09
CA GLY A 95 10.03 4.20 -14.01
C GLY A 95 10.40 4.80 -15.38
N ASN A 96 11.39 4.22 -16.05
CA ASN A 96 11.83 4.67 -17.37
C ASN A 96 10.72 4.57 -18.43
N ALA A 97 9.92 3.50 -18.40
CA ALA A 97 8.78 3.33 -19.30
C ALA A 97 7.70 4.41 -19.07
N ILE A 98 7.42 4.73 -17.81
CA ILE A 98 6.47 5.80 -17.44
C ILE A 98 6.97 7.16 -17.94
N ASP A 99 8.25 7.46 -17.75
CA ASP A 99 8.82 8.75 -18.18
C ASP A 99 8.83 8.89 -19.70
N THR A 100 9.12 7.79 -20.42
CA THR A 100 9.02 7.75 -21.89
C THR A 100 7.58 8.00 -22.35
N ALA A 101 6.59 7.37 -21.71
CA ALA A 101 5.17 7.57 -22.03
C ALA A 101 4.73 9.03 -21.78
N LYS A 102 5.17 9.64 -20.67
CA LYS A 102 4.92 11.06 -20.39
C LYS A 102 5.54 11.97 -21.44
N ALA A 103 6.79 11.70 -21.82
CA ALA A 103 7.49 12.47 -22.87
C ALA A 103 6.79 12.38 -24.23
N ALA A 104 6.11 11.28 -24.52
CA ALA A 104 5.27 11.10 -25.70
C ALA A 104 3.87 11.77 -25.60
N GLY A 105 3.58 12.46 -24.50
CA GLY A 105 2.32 13.18 -24.30
C GLY A 105 1.18 12.32 -23.74
N LEU A 106 1.46 11.12 -23.24
CA LEU A 106 0.42 10.25 -22.68
C LEU A 106 -0.11 10.84 -21.36
N PRO A 107 -1.44 11.03 -21.20
CA PRO A 107 -1.98 11.63 -19.99
C PRO A 107 -1.81 10.70 -18.79
N GLN A 108 -1.52 11.28 -17.63
CA GLN A 108 -1.26 10.54 -16.38
C GLN A 108 -2.37 9.53 -16.04
N GLY A 109 -3.64 9.88 -16.28
CA GLY A 109 -4.77 8.98 -16.04
C GLY A 109 -4.73 7.69 -16.88
N LEU A 110 -4.25 7.77 -18.13
CA LEU A 110 -4.13 6.60 -19.01
C LEU A 110 -2.94 5.72 -18.61
N ILE A 111 -1.83 6.31 -18.18
CA ILE A 111 -0.69 5.59 -17.61
C ILE A 111 -1.15 4.77 -16.39
N VAL A 112 -1.89 5.39 -15.48
CA VAL A 112 -2.41 4.72 -14.27
C VAL A 112 -3.38 3.59 -14.62
N ALA A 113 -4.23 3.78 -15.64
CA ALA A 113 -5.16 2.73 -16.09
C ALA A 113 -4.41 1.51 -16.65
N LEU A 114 -3.36 1.73 -17.45
CA LEU A 114 -2.52 0.65 -17.99
C LEU A 114 -1.80 -0.13 -16.89
N LEU A 115 -1.25 0.56 -15.88
CA LEU A 115 -0.60 -0.09 -14.74
C LEU A 115 -1.57 -0.95 -13.92
N HIS A 116 -2.80 -0.48 -13.70
CA HIS A 116 -3.85 -1.29 -13.08
C HIS A 116 -4.20 -2.51 -13.93
N GLY A 117 -4.29 -2.37 -15.25
CA GLY A 117 -4.52 -3.48 -16.16
C GLY A 117 -3.45 -4.57 -16.04
N GLN A 118 -2.17 -4.17 -15.96
CA GLN A 118 -1.05 -5.11 -15.74
C GLN A 118 -1.14 -5.79 -14.38
N ALA A 119 -1.42 -5.04 -13.32
CA ALA A 119 -1.59 -5.62 -11.98
C ALA A 119 -2.72 -6.66 -11.92
N CYS A 120 -3.86 -6.37 -12.56
CA CYS A 120 -4.97 -7.31 -12.68
C CYS A 120 -4.57 -8.57 -13.48
N SER A 121 -3.83 -8.42 -14.57
CA SER A 121 -3.35 -9.54 -15.39
C SER A 121 -2.43 -10.48 -14.61
N GLU A 122 -1.46 -9.92 -13.87
CA GLU A 122 -0.57 -10.72 -13.03
C GLU A 122 -1.31 -11.40 -11.87
N THR A 123 -2.29 -10.71 -11.27
CA THR A 123 -3.14 -11.32 -10.24
C THR A 123 -3.93 -12.50 -10.78
N ALA A 124 -4.47 -12.42 -12.00
CA ALA A 124 -5.19 -13.53 -12.63
C ALA A 124 -4.30 -14.76 -12.85
N ARG A 125 -3.02 -14.55 -13.19
CA ARG A 125 -2.03 -15.64 -13.35
C ARG A 125 -1.68 -16.36 -12.06
N MET A 126 -1.88 -15.73 -10.90
CA MET A 126 -1.65 -16.38 -9.59
C MET A 126 -2.70 -17.43 -9.26
N VAL A 127 -3.86 -17.39 -9.92
CA VAL A 127 -5.03 -18.24 -9.61
C VAL A 127 -5.29 -19.31 -10.69
N SER A 128 -4.50 -19.31 -11.76
CA SER A 128 -4.51 -20.27 -12.87
C SER A 128 -3.37 -21.26 -12.76
#